data_AF-A0A357CTH1-F1
#
_entry.id   AF-A0A357CTH1-F1
#
_cell.length_a   1.000
_cell.length_b   1.000
_cell.length_c   1.000
_cell.angle_alpha   90.00
_cell.angle_beta   90.00
_cell.angle_gamma   90.00
#
_symmetry.space_group_name_H-M   'P 1'
#
loop_
_entity.id
_entity.type
_entity.pdbx_description
1 polymer ?
#
loop_
_entity_poly.entity_id
_entity_poly.type
_entity_poly.pdbx_seq_one_letter_code
_entity_poly.pdbx_strand_id
1 'polypeptide(L)'
;MEKRERFASRLGFILISAGCSIGLGDVWRFPYITGQYGGGIFVLIYLICIVVLGLPIMTMELAVGRASQKSIATSFHVMERKGQKWHLMGYAGIVGNYLLMMFYTTIAGWMLAYFYKFMIGQFNGLNTQQVGEVFASLTANPLEMIIWMVITVVFCFGVCSLGLQKGVEKVTKVMMVLLLA
;
A
#
# COMPACT_ATOMS: atom_id res chain seq x y z
N MET A 1 22.87 -7.74 -18.78
CA MET A 1 22.28 -7.01 -17.64
C MET A 1 21.27 -6.03 -18.20
N GLU A 2 19.99 -6.26 -17.92
CA GLU A 2 18.93 -5.33 -18.31
C GLU A 2 19.20 -3.94 -17.68
N LYS A 3 19.03 -2.88 -18.47
CA LYS A 3 19.31 -1.51 -18.02
C LYS A 3 18.21 -1.09 -17.04
N ARG A 4 18.58 -0.77 -15.78
CA ARG A 4 17.62 -0.37 -14.74
C ARG A 4 16.69 0.74 -15.24
N GLU A 5 15.39 0.49 -15.17
CA GLU A 5 14.37 1.47 -15.52
C GLU A 5 14.41 2.68 -14.57
N ARG A 6 14.11 3.85 -15.13
CA ARG A 6 13.95 5.12 -14.40
C ARG A 6 12.54 5.62 -14.64
N PHE A 7 12.04 6.48 -13.76
CA PHE A 7 10.74 7.14 -14.00
C PHE A 7 10.75 7.92 -15.31
N ALA A 8 9.66 7.83 -16.07
CA ALA A 8 9.54 8.53 -17.34
C ALA A 8 9.35 10.04 -17.15
N SER A 9 8.72 10.47 -16.04
CA SER A 9 8.56 11.89 -15.73
C SER A 9 8.63 12.19 -14.22
N ARG A 10 8.94 13.46 -13.88
CA ARG A 10 8.91 13.96 -12.49
C ARG A 10 7.52 13.84 -11.88
N LEU A 11 6.49 14.14 -12.66
CA LEU A 11 5.10 14.00 -12.24
C LEU A 11 4.73 12.53 -12.01
N GLY A 12 5.28 11.61 -12.81
CA GLY A 12 5.15 10.17 -12.56
C GLY A 12 5.77 9.74 -11.24
N PHE A 13 6.99 10.20 -10.95
CA PHE A 13 7.60 9.97 -9.65
C PHE A 13 6.74 10.48 -8.48
N ILE A 14 6.26 11.72 -8.55
CA ILE A 14 5.43 12.32 -7.49
C ILE A 14 4.11 11.57 -7.30
N LEU A 15 3.39 11.26 -8.39
CA LEU A 15 2.11 10.55 -8.31
C LEU A 15 2.27 9.13 -7.80
N ILE A 16 3.36 8.44 -8.17
CA ILE A 16 3.64 7.10 -7.64
C ILE A 16 3.98 7.18 -6.16
N SER A 17 4.84 8.13 -5.75
CA SER A 17 5.15 8.34 -4.34
C SER A 17 3.89 8.67 -3.52
N ALA A 18 3.02 9.54 -4.04
CA ALA A 18 1.75 9.85 -3.40
C ALA A 18 0.82 8.63 -3.34
N GLY A 19 0.72 7.86 -4.43
CA GLY A 19 -0.08 6.62 -4.48
C GLY A 19 0.47 5.48 -3.61
N CYS A 20 1.77 5.47 -3.30
CA CYS A 20 2.33 4.55 -2.30
C CYS A 20 1.95 4.96 -0.85
N SER A 21 1.73 6.25 -0.60
CA SER A 21 1.32 6.75 0.71
C SER A 21 -0.19 6.73 0.92
N ILE A 22 -0.97 7.02 -0.12
CA ILE A 22 -2.43 7.04 -0.09
C ILE A 22 -2.94 5.63 -0.36
N GLY A 23 -3.63 5.02 0.59
CA GLY A 23 -4.10 3.65 0.42
C GLY A 23 -5.22 3.22 1.35
N LEU A 24 -5.34 1.91 1.53
CA LEU A 24 -6.37 1.30 2.37
C LEU A 24 -6.29 1.77 3.83
N GLY A 25 -5.07 2.08 4.30
CA GLY A 25 -4.82 2.60 5.63
C GLY A 25 -5.59 3.89 5.91
N ASP A 26 -5.64 4.81 4.94
CA ASP A 26 -6.31 6.10 5.09
C ASP A 26 -7.83 5.99 5.00
N VAL A 27 -8.33 5.04 4.21
CA VAL A 27 -9.77 4.90 3.94
C VAL A 27 -10.48 4.06 5.01
N TRP A 28 -9.86 2.99 5.49
CA TRP A 28 -10.49 2.09 6.46
C TRP A 28 -9.90 2.25 7.86
N ARG A 29 -8.57 2.17 8.00
CA ARG A 29 -7.95 2.03 9.32
C ARG A 29 -7.90 3.36 10.07
N PHE A 30 -7.54 4.44 9.38
CA PHE A 30 -7.41 5.76 9.99
C PHE A 30 -8.75 6.25 10.59
N PRO A 31 -9.90 6.19 9.90
CA PRO A 31 -11.18 6.59 10.49
C PRO A 31 -11.59 5.68 11.66
N TYR A 32 -11.35 4.37 11.53
CA TYR A 32 -11.67 3.39 12.59
C TYR A 32 -10.90 3.68 13.88
N ILE A 33 -9.59 3.86 13.79
CA ILE A 33 -8.72 4.17 14.94
C ILE A 33 -9.04 5.57 15.47
N THR A 34 -9.26 6.56 14.60
CA THR A 34 -9.66 7.91 15.01
C THR A 34 -10.95 7.89 15.82
N GLY A 35 -11.96 7.13 15.38
CA GLY A 35 -13.22 6.96 16.10
C GLY A 35 -13.05 6.31 17.47
N GLN A 36 -12.13 5.35 17.60
CA GLN A 36 -11.86 4.66 18.87
C GLN A 36 -11.05 5.50 19.86
N TYR A 37 -10.09 6.31 19.39
CA TYR A 37 -9.10 6.97 20.25
C TYR A 37 -9.36 8.46 20.49
N GLY A 38 -10.63 8.87 20.52
CA GLY A 38 -11.00 10.24 20.92
C GLY A 38 -11.02 11.27 19.78
N GLY A 39 -11.17 10.81 18.53
CA GLY A 39 -11.51 11.66 17.39
C GLY A 39 -10.47 12.73 17.11
N GLY A 40 -10.86 14.00 17.23
CA GLY A 40 -10.03 15.15 16.85
C GLY A 40 -8.71 15.27 17.63
N ILE A 41 -8.68 14.87 18.91
CA ILE A 41 -7.44 14.90 19.70
C ILE A 41 -6.43 13.89 19.16
N PHE A 42 -6.89 12.69 18.80
CA PHE A 42 -6.05 11.69 18.13
C PHE A 42 -5.48 12.24 16.82
N VAL A 43 -6.31 12.89 16.00
CA VAL A 43 -5.87 13.49 14.72
C VAL A 43 -4.79 14.54 14.95
N LEU A 44 -4.93 15.41 15.95
CA LEU A 44 -3.93 16.44 16.26
C LEU A 44 -2.57 15.81 16.62
N ILE A 45 -2.57 14.82 17.52
CA ILE A 45 -1.35 14.12 17.93
C ILE A 45 -0.74 13.37 16.74
N TYR A 46 -1.59 12.70 15.94
CA TYR A 46 -1.18 12.00 14.73
C TYR A 46 -0.46 12.93 13.73
N LEU A 47 -0.98 14.14 13.50
CA LEU A 47 -0.34 15.13 12.62
C LEU A 47 1.01 15.58 13.15
N ILE A 48 1.13 15.81 14.47
CA ILE A 48 2.43 16.14 15.10
C ILE A 48 3.42 14.99 14.88
N CYS A 49 2.99 13.75 15.09
CA CYS A 49 3.84 12.57 14.86
C CYS A 49 4.27 12.43 13.39
N ILE A 50 3.40 12.73 12.42
CA ILE A 50 3.79 12.75 10.99
C ILE A 50 4.90 13.75 10.74
N VAL A 51 4.80 14.96 11.28
CA VAL A 51 5.80 16.01 11.05
C VAL A 51 7.12 15.65 11.73
N VAL A 52 7.07 15.18 12.98
CA VAL A 52 8.26 14.93 13.79
C VAL A 52 8.95 13.61 13.45
N LEU A 53 8.19 12.57 13.08
CA LEU A 53 8.74 11.24 12.81
C LEU A 53 8.64 10.86 11.34
N GLY A 54 7.47 11.07 10.72
CA GLY A 54 7.22 10.70 9.33
C GLY A 54 8.13 11.42 8.34
N LEU A 55 8.21 12.76 8.42
CA LEU A 55 9.03 13.55 7.49
C LEU A 55 10.53 13.22 7.57
N PRO A 56 11.17 13.12 8.76
CA PRO A 56 12.57 12.70 8.84
C PRO A 56 12.80 11.29 8.30
N ILE A 57 11.95 10.32 8.66
CA ILE A 57 12.09 8.92 8.20
C ILE A 57 11.98 8.87 6.67
N MET A 58 10.97 9.50 6.08
CA MET A 58 10.80 9.57 4.63
C MET A 58 12.03 10.20 3.95
N THR A 59 12.57 11.27 4.51
CA THR A 59 13.77 11.94 3.97
C THR A 59 14.98 11.02 4.01
N MET A 60 15.17 10.28 5.12
CA MET A 60 16.25 9.29 5.26
C MET A 60 16.11 8.14 4.26
N GLU A 61 14.91 7.58 4.08
CA GLU A 61 14.66 6.49 3.13
C GLU A 61 14.93 6.92 1.68
N LEU A 62 14.47 8.13 1.31
CA LEU A 62 14.74 8.70 -0.01
C LEU A 62 16.23 8.98 -0.22
N ALA A 63 16.95 9.43 0.80
CA ALA A 63 18.40 9.63 0.74
C ALA A 63 19.14 8.30 0.52
N VAL A 64 18.80 7.26 1.30
CA VAL A 64 19.34 5.90 1.19
C VAL A 64 19.08 5.29 -0.20
N GLY A 65 17.86 5.38 -0.70
CA GLY A 65 17.50 4.88 -2.03
C GLY A 65 18.23 5.61 -3.15
N ARG A 66 18.39 6.94 -3.04
CA ARG A 66 19.07 7.77 -4.03
C ARG A 66 20.58 7.53 -4.04
N ALA A 67 21.21 7.39 -2.88
CA ALA A 67 22.64 7.14 -2.76
C ALA A 67 23.01 5.72 -3.20
N SER A 68 22.24 4.72 -2.77
CA SER A 68 22.53 3.31 -3.11
C SER A 68 22.17 2.96 -4.55
N GLN A 69 21.09 3.54 -5.11
CA GLN A 69 20.52 3.11 -6.40
C GLN A 69 20.24 1.59 -6.43
N LYS A 70 19.86 1.02 -5.28
CA LYS A 70 19.57 -0.40 -5.08
C LYS A 70 18.26 -0.57 -4.31
N SER A 71 17.73 -1.78 -4.29
CA SER A 71 16.55 -2.14 -3.48
C SER A 71 16.90 -2.15 -2.00
N ILE A 72 15.90 -2.12 -1.12
CA ILE A 72 16.09 -2.19 0.35
C ILE A 72 16.91 -3.42 0.79
N ALA A 73 16.84 -4.51 0.01
CA ALA A 73 17.57 -5.74 0.29
C ALA A 73 19.10 -5.60 0.14
N THR A 74 19.56 -4.63 -0.67
CA THR A 74 20.97 -4.50 -1.01
C THR A 74 21.51 -3.08 -0.78
N SER A 75 20.65 -2.10 -0.51
CA SER A 75 21.03 -0.70 -0.32
C SER A 75 22.04 -0.54 0.82
N PHE A 76 21.78 -1.16 1.98
CA PHE A 76 22.66 -1.08 3.13
C PHE A 76 23.97 -1.85 2.93
N HIS A 77 23.95 -2.98 2.22
CA HIS A 77 25.17 -3.73 1.89
C HIS A 77 26.15 -2.94 1.03
N VAL A 78 25.66 -2.09 0.12
CA VAL A 78 26.52 -1.29 -0.75
C VAL A 78 27.03 -0.03 -0.04
N MET A 79 26.29 0.48 0.95
CA MET A 79 26.62 1.72 1.63
C MET A 79 27.31 1.53 2.99
N GLU A 80 27.31 0.32 3.54
CA GLU A 80 27.93 0.07 4.84
C GLU A 80 29.45 0.20 4.79
N ARG A 81 30.03 0.82 5.81
CA ARG A 81 31.47 0.88 6.00
C ARG A 81 31.95 -0.37 6.73
N LYS A 82 33.21 -0.76 6.49
CA LYS A 82 33.86 -1.89 7.19
C LYS A 82 33.70 -1.72 8.71
N GLY A 83 33.22 -2.78 9.37
CA GLY A 83 32.97 -2.81 10.82
C GLY A 83 31.56 -2.39 11.25
N GLN A 84 30.72 -1.89 10.35
CA GLN A 84 29.32 -1.59 10.64
C GLN A 84 28.40 -2.71 10.13
N LYS A 85 27.23 -2.86 10.79
CA LYS A 85 26.26 -3.94 10.50
C LYS A 85 24.91 -3.38 10.05
N TRP A 86 24.92 -2.33 9.24
CA TRP A 86 23.69 -1.67 8.79
C TRP A 86 22.85 -2.55 7.87
N HIS A 87 23.44 -3.57 7.23
CA HIS A 87 22.70 -4.57 6.47
C HIS A 87 21.57 -5.26 7.26
N LEU A 88 21.67 -5.32 8.60
CA LEU A 88 20.60 -5.87 9.45
C LEU A 88 19.27 -5.11 9.28
N MET A 89 19.32 -3.80 9.02
CA MET A 89 18.14 -3.00 8.73
C MET A 89 17.47 -3.39 7.42
N GLY A 90 18.27 -3.81 6.42
CA GLY A 90 17.75 -4.33 5.15
C GLY A 90 16.89 -5.58 5.37
N TYR A 91 17.35 -6.52 6.21
CA TYR A 91 16.56 -7.71 6.54
C TYR A 91 15.26 -7.36 7.28
N ALA A 92 15.30 -6.44 8.25
CA ALA A 92 14.10 -5.96 8.93
C ALA A 92 13.09 -5.34 7.95
N GLY A 93 13.56 -4.54 6.98
CA GLY A 93 12.71 -3.95 5.94
C GLY A 93 12.09 -5.00 5.01
N ILE A 94 12.85 -6.02 4.60
CA ILE A 94 12.32 -7.12 3.78
C ILE A 94 11.23 -7.89 4.54
N VAL A 95 11.51 -8.26 5.79
CA VAL A 95 10.55 -8.97 6.66
C VAL A 95 9.29 -8.12 6.85
N GLY A 96 9.46 -6.82 7.12
CA GLY A 96 8.36 -5.86 7.22
C GLY A 96 7.48 -5.84 5.97
N ASN A 97 8.09 -5.80 4.77
CA ASN A 97 7.33 -5.85 3.51
C ASN A 97 6.56 -7.16 3.33
N TYR A 98 7.13 -8.31 3.71
CA TYR A 98 6.41 -9.58 3.65
C TYR A 98 5.24 -9.63 4.64
N LEU A 99 5.45 -9.19 5.87
CA LEU A 99 4.38 -9.11 6.87
C LEU A 99 3.26 -8.15 6.44
N LEU A 100 3.63 -7.02 5.83
CA LEU A 100 2.66 -6.08 5.26
C LEU A 100 1.82 -6.77 4.17
N MET A 101 2.46 -7.45 3.23
CA MET A 101 1.80 -8.16 2.14
C MET A 101 0.80 -9.23 2.63
N MET A 102 1.09 -9.92 3.73
CA MET A 102 0.22 -10.99 4.27
C MET A 102 -1.20 -10.50 4.61
N PHE A 103 -1.35 -9.28 5.15
CA PHE A 103 -2.67 -8.75 5.47
C PHE A 103 -3.20 -7.79 4.41
N TYR A 104 -2.33 -7.04 3.73
CA TYR A 104 -2.78 -6.02 2.76
C TYR A 104 -3.49 -6.64 1.56
N THR A 105 -3.02 -7.81 1.11
CA THR A 105 -3.63 -8.56 0.00
C THR A 105 -5.05 -9.04 0.34
N THR A 106 -5.28 -9.47 1.58
CA THR A 106 -6.62 -9.87 2.06
C THR A 106 -7.59 -8.69 2.06
N ILE A 107 -7.18 -7.54 2.58
CA ILE A 107 -8.03 -6.34 2.66
C ILE A 107 -8.31 -5.78 1.26
N ALA A 108 -7.31 -5.76 0.38
CA ALA A 108 -7.50 -5.42 -1.03
C ALA A 108 -8.48 -6.39 -1.72
N GLY A 109 -8.43 -7.68 -1.36
CA GLY A 109 -9.40 -8.69 -1.79
C GLY A 109 -10.84 -8.36 -1.37
N TRP A 110 -11.05 -7.87 -0.15
CA TRP A 110 -12.38 -7.40 0.28
C TRP A 110 -12.88 -6.25 -0.61
N MET A 111 -12.03 -5.28 -0.94
CA MET A 111 -12.44 -4.16 -1.80
C MET A 111 -12.88 -4.64 -3.19
N LEU A 112 -12.15 -5.59 -3.78
CA LEU A 112 -12.51 -6.20 -5.07
C LEU A 112 -13.81 -7.02 -4.97
N ALA A 113 -13.99 -7.77 -3.89
CA ALA A 113 -15.23 -8.50 -3.62
C ALA A 113 -16.42 -7.54 -3.52
N TYR A 114 -16.28 -6.45 -2.76
CA TYR A 114 -17.31 -5.42 -2.62
C TYR A 114 -17.63 -4.77 -3.96
N PHE A 115 -16.61 -4.40 -4.75
CA PHE A 115 -16.80 -3.86 -6.09
C PHE A 115 -17.64 -4.80 -6.96
N TYR A 116 -17.34 -6.10 -6.95
CA TYR A 116 -18.14 -7.10 -7.67
C TYR A 116 -19.58 -7.20 -7.14
N LYS A 117 -19.76 -7.26 -5.82
CA LYS A 117 -21.09 -7.33 -5.18
C LYS A 117 -21.94 -6.10 -5.47
N PHE A 118 -21.32 -4.91 -5.59
CA PHE A 118 -21.98 -3.69 -6.07
C PHE A 118 -22.41 -3.81 -7.53
N MET A 119 -21.55 -4.32 -8.41
CA MET A 119 -21.87 -4.47 -9.83
C MET A 119 -23.05 -5.42 -10.09
N ILE A 120 -23.16 -6.52 -9.33
CA ILE A 120 -24.28 -7.46 -9.46
C ILE A 120 -25.55 -7.00 -8.72
N GLY A 121 -25.53 -5.82 -8.09
CA GLY A 121 -26.68 -5.25 -7.40
C GLY A 121 -27.03 -5.93 -6.07
N GLN A 122 -26.09 -6.62 -5.43
CA GLN A 122 -26.34 -7.34 -4.16
C GLN A 122 -26.78 -6.40 -3.03
N PHE A 123 -26.41 -5.12 -3.09
CA PHE A 123 -26.75 -4.11 -2.08
C PHE A 123 -28.07 -3.37 -2.36
N ASN A 124 -28.76 -3.67 -3.45
CA ASN A 124 -30.01 -2.98 -3.81
C ASN A 124 -31.13 -3.36 -2.84
N GLY A 125 -31.67 -2.37 -2.12
CA GLY A 125 -32.77 -2.55 -1.18
C GLY A 125 -32.38 -3.12 0.19
N LEU A 126 -31.08 -3.24 0.48
CA LEU A 126 -30.62 -3.66 1.81
C LEU A 126 -30.66 -2.52 2.82
N ASN A 127 -31.04 -2.84 4.06
CA ASN A 127 -30.90 -1.94 5.20
C ASN A 127 -29.48 -2.02 5.80
N THR A 128 -29.16 -1.16 6.77
CA THR A 128 -27.81 -1.08 7.37
C THR A 128 -27.39 -2.37 8.08
N GLN A 129 -28.33 -3.08 8.71
CA GLN A 129 -28.04 -4.37 9.37
C GLN A 129 -27.66 -5.44 8.34
N GLN A 130 -28.42 -5.54 7.24
CA GLN A 130 -28.19 -6.50 6.15
C GLN A 130 -26.86 -6.24 5.43
N VAL A 131 -26.43 -4.98 5.29
CA VAL A 131 -25.09 -4.65 4.78
C VAL A 131 -24.00 -5.21 5.69
N GLY A 132 -24.20 -5.17 7.02
CA GLY A 132 -23.31 -5.79 7.99
C GLY A 132 -23.25 -7.31 7.87
N GLU A 133 -24.38 -7.96 7.57
CA GLU A 133 -24.44 -9.41 7.34
C GLU A 133 -23.69 -9.83 6.07
N VAL A 134 -23.69 -9.00 5.03
CA VAL A 134 -22.88 -9.25 3.82
C VAL A 134 -21.38 -9.24 4.17
N PHE A 135 -20.94 -8.35 5.06
CA PHE A 135 -19.55 -8.36 5.55
C PHE A 135 -19.26 -9.59 6.41
N ALA A 136 -20.16 -9.92 7.33
CA ALA A 136 -20.01 -11.06 8.22
C ALA A 136 -19.94 -12.39 7.44
N SER A 137 -20.78 -12.55 6.41
CA SER A 137 -20.76 -13.72 5.54
C SER A 137 -19.49 -13.80 4.71
N LEU A 138 -18.98 -12.67 4.18
CA LEU A 138 -17.70 -12.63 3.47
C LEU A 138 -16.54 -13.07 4.38
N THR A 139 -16.47 -12.54 5.60
CA THR A 139 -15.39 -12.85 6.55
C THR A 139 -15.51 -14.24 7.17
N ALA A 140 -16.72 -14.81 7.21
CA ALA A 140 -16.98 -16.18 7.64
C ALA A 140 -16.74 -17.24 6.55
N ASN A 141 -16.49 -16.84 5.29
CA ASN A 141 -16.26 -17.76 4.17
C ASN A 141 -14.78 -17.73 3.71
N PRO A 142 -13.91 -18.64 4.21
CA PRO A 142 -12.50 -18.65 3.87
C PRO A 142 -12.24 -18.86 2.38
N LEU A 143 -13.09 -19.63 1.70
CA LEU A 143 -12.90 -19.95 0.29
C LEU A 143 -13.15 -18.70 -0.58
N GLU A 144 -14.20 -17.95 -0.29
CA GLU A 144 -14.46 -16.66 -0.97
C GLU A 144 -13.33 -15.66 -0.71
N MET A 145 -12.85 -15.54 0.53
CA MET A 145 -11.72 -14.66 0.87
C MET A 145 -10.44 -15.03 0.11
N ILE A 146 -10.10 -16.33 0.04
CA ILE A 146 -8.90 -16.81 -0.67
C ILE A 146 -9.02 -16.52 -2.17
N ILE A 147 -10.19 -16.74 -2.78
CA ILE A 147 -10.39 -16.46 -4.21
C ILE A 147 -10.14 -14.98 -4.51
N TRP A 148 -10.75 -14.07 -3.76
CA TRP A 148 -10.57 -12.63 -3.98
C TRP A 148 -9.14 -12.18 -3.71
N MET A 149 -8.49 -12.72 -2.68
CA MET A 149 -7.08 -12.46 -2.41
C MET A 149 -6.21 -12.93 -3.59
N VAL A 150 -6.40 -14.14 -4.10
CA VAL A 150 -5.62 -14.68 -5.22
C VAL A 150 -5.83 -13.84 -6.49
N ILE A 151 -7.07 -13.47 -6.81
CA ILE A 151 -7.38 -12.57 -7.94
C ILE A 151 -6.63 -11.24 -7.80
N THR A 152 -6.68 -10.64 -6.61
CA THR A 152 -5.98 -9.38 -6.31
C THR A 152 -4.48 -9.52 -6.51
N VAL A 153 -3.89 -10.58 -5.97
CA VAL A 153 -2.46 -10.87 -6.08
C VAL A 153 -2.05 -11.06 -7.54
N VAL A 154 -2.79 -11.87 -8.30
CA VAL A 154 -2.52 -12.10 -9.73
C VAL A 154 -2.60 -10.80 -10.52
N PHE A 155 -3.60 -9.95 -10.25
CA PHE A 155 -3.71 -8.65 -10.88
C PHE A 155 -2.51 -7.75 -10.57
N CYS A 156 -2.11 -7.65 -9.28
CA CYS A 156 -0.94 -6.88 -8.87
C CYS A 156 0.36 -7.41 -9.49
N PHE A 157 0.56 -8.72 -9.53
CA PHE A 157 1.70 -9.33 -10.20
C PHE A 157 1.69 -9.05 -11.71
N GLY A 158 0.52 -9.07 -12.34
CA GLY A 158 0.34 -8.68 -13.73
C GLY A 158 0.83 -7.25 -13.98
N VAL A 159 0.41 -6.28 -13.16
CA VAL A 159 0.88 -4.88 -13.25
C VAL A 159 2.39 -4.78 -13.03
N CYS A 160 2.93 -5.46 -12.02
CA CYS A 160 4.37 -5.46 -11.73
C CYS A 160 5.20 -6.12 -12.85
N SER A 161 4.67 -7.14 -13.52
CA SER A 161 5.36 -7.85 -14.61
C SER A 161 5.57 -6.97 -15.85
N LEU A 162 4.76 -5.92 -16.03
CA LEU A 162 4.90 -4.94 -17.11
C LEU A 162 6.03 -3.92 -16.85
N GLY A 163 6.74 -4.02 -15.72
CA GLY A 163 7.83 -3.11 -15.36
C GLY A 163 7.38 -1.80 -14.72
N LEU A 164 8.33 -0.91 -14.46
CA LEU A 164 8.10 0.35 -13.74
C LEU A 164 7.33 1.33 -14.62
N GLN A 165 7.78 1.58 -15.85
CA GLN A 165 7.17 2.61 -16.70
C GLN A 165 5.84 2.18 -17.31
N LYS A 166 5.79 0.97 -17.90
CA LYS A 166 4.61 0.49 -18.64
C LYS A 166 3.54 -0.11 -17.72
N GLY A 167 3.94 -0.64 -16.57
CA GLY A 167 3.06 -1.17 -15.55
C GLY A 167 2.72 -0.13 -14.48
N VAL A 168 3.55 -0.08 -13.44
CA VAL A 168 3.28 0.66 -12.19
C VAL A 168 3.01 2.14 -12.46
N GLU A 169 3.90 2.83 -13.17
CA GLU A 169 3.79 4.27 -13.42
C GLU A 169 2.53 4.62 -14.22
N LYS A 170 2.19 3.82 -15.23
CA LYS A 170 1.00 4.07 -16.07
C LYS A 170 -0.29 3.84 -15.28
N VAL A 171 -0.38 2.73 -14.56
CA VAL A 171 -1.58 2.36 -13.79
C VAL A 171 -1.79 3.36 -12.65
N THR A 172 -0.76 3.66 -11.85
CA THR A 172 -0.89 4.58 -10.72
C THR A 172 -1.26 6.00 -11.17
N LYS A 173 -0.71 6.50 -12.29
CA LYS A 173 -1.13 7.80 -12.83
C LYS A 173 -2.63 7.84 -13.13
N VAL A 174 -3.15 6.83 -13.81
CA VAL A 174 -4.57 6.77 -14.16
C VAL A 174 -5.43 6.68 -12.89
N MET A 175 -5.08 5.78 -11.97
CA MET A 175 -5.86 5.59 -10.73
C MET A 175 -5.84 6.83 -9.83
N MET A 176 -4.69 7.49 -9.68
CA MET A 176 -4.59 8.72 -8.88
C MET A 176 -5.35 9.89 -9.49
N VAL A 177 -5.33 10.03 -10.82
CA VAL A 177 -6.14 11.06 -11.49
C VAL A 177 -7.64 10.78 -11.28
N LEU A 178 -8.08 9.53 -11.41
CA LEU A 178 -9.48 9.16 -11.15
C LEU A 178 -9.90 9.36 -9.70
N LEU A 179 -8.98 9.21 -8.75
CA LEU A 179 -9.27 9.43 -7.33
C LEU A 179 -9.38 10.92 -6.97
N LEU A 180 -8.60 11.77 -7.65
CA LEU A 180 -8.51 13.21 -7.36
C LEU A 180 -9.44 14.08 -8.23
N ALA A 181 -9.94 13.53 -9.35
CA ALA A 181 -10.88 14.17 -10.24
C ALA A 181 -12.32 14.09 -9.71
#